data_AF-A0A2D6X698-F1
#
_entry.id   AF-A0A2D6X698-F1
#
_cell.length_a   1.000
_cell.length_b   1.000
_cell.length_c   1.000
_cell.angle_alpha   90.00
_cell.angle_beta   90.00
_cell.angle_gamma   90.00
#
_symmetry.space_group_name_H-M   'P 1'
#
loop_
_entity.id
_entity.type
_entity.pdbx_description
1 polymer ?
#
loop_
_entity_poly.entity_id
_entity_poly.type
_entity_poly.pdbx_seq_one_letter_code
_entity_poly.pdbx_strand_id
1 'polypeptide(L)'
;MGLETVVHASDLVVTNPLSTDSKSQGDDHLRAIKVAIKAMLTASLTKTANYTTVIGDQESLILCDASGGGFTVTLLAAATMLDGHTLTIKKTDSSSNAVIIDGNAAETIDGETTFTLSSQYDCVTLVCDASNLHVVSKVASGVLVLPDGAVGAPALTNTGDLDTGVYFPAADQ
;
A
#
# COMPACT_ATOMS: atom_id res chain seq x y z
N MET A 1 -9.05 39.03 7.49
CA MET A 1 -9.20 37.58 7.75
C MET A 1 -8.17 37.18 8.78
N GLY A 2 -8.50 36.28 9.70
CA GLY A 2 -7.53 35.81 10.70
C GLY A 2 -6.31 35.22 10.02
N LEU A 3 -5.11 35.56 10.50
CA LEU A 3 -3.89 34.92 10.06
C LEU A 3 -4.01 33.42 10.31
N GLU A 4 -3.78 32.62 9.28
CA GLU A 4 -3.76 31.18 9.38
C GLU A 4 -2.38 30.75 9.87
N THR A 5 -2.28 30.14 11.05
CA THR A 5 -1.03 29.57 11.54
C THR A 5 -0.92 28.15 11.00
N VAL A 6 -0.07 27.96 9.98
CA VAL A 6 0.15 26.65 9.33
C VAL A 6 1.51 26.11 9.77
N VAL A 7 1.52 24.94 10.40
CA VAL A 7 2.76 24.20 10.73
C VAL A 7 2.89 22.97 9.83
N HIS A 8 1.77 22.32 9.51
CA HIS A 8 1.66 21.19 8.60
C HIS A 8 0.59 21.45 7.54
N ALA A 9 0.68 20.76 6.39
CA ALA A 9 -0.32 20.85 5.32
C ALA A 9 -1.73 20.46 5.78
N SER A 10 -1.87 19.65 6.84
CA SER A 10 -3.14 19.34 7.50
C SER A 10 -3.83 20.56 8.13
N ASP A 11 -3.06 21.58 8.51
CA ASP A 11 -3.55 22.78 9.19
C ASP A 11 -4.21 23.75 8.19
N LEU A 12 -4.06 23.48 6.89
CA LEU A 12 -4.66 24.28 5.83
C LEU A 12 -6.19 24.32 5.96
N VAL A 13 -6.73 25.52 6.08
CA VAL A 13 -8.16 25.82 6.10
C VAL A 13 -8.59 26.06 4.65
N VAL A 14 -9.15 25.02 4.03
CA VAL A 14 -9.54 24.99 2.60
C VAL A 14 -10.64 26.00 2.22
N THR A 15 -11.32 26.57 3.21
CA THR A 15 -12.35 27.61 3.02
C THR A 15 -11.80 29.03 3.08
N ASN A 16 -10.52 29.21 3.41
CA ASN A 16 -9.84 30.51 3.50
C ASN A 16 -8.91 30.70 2.29
N PRO A 17 -8.84 31.87 1.64
CA PRO A 17 -9.58 33.12 1.89
C PRO A 17 -11.08 32.99 1.67
N LEU A 18 -11.90 33.72 2.42
CA LEU A 18 -13.30 33.99 2.07
C LEU A 18 -13.32 34.88 0.83
N SER A 19 -14.25 34.66 -0.11
CA SER A 19 -14.35 35.46 -1.36
C SER A 19 -14.44 36.95 -1.05
N THR A 20 -13.34 37.67 -1.25
CA THR A 20 -13.21 39.09 -0.93
C THR A 20 -12.86 39.93 -2.16
N ASP A 21 -12.40 39.32 -3.26
CA ASP A 21 -12.21 39.98 -4.53
C ASP A 21 -13.49 39.93 -5.42
N SER A 22 -13.70 40.97 -6.23
CA SER A 22 -14.95 41.14 -6.99
C SER A 22 -15.21 40.06 -8.06
N LYS A 23 -14.18 39.29 -8.44
CA LYS A 23 -14.31 38.19 -9.40
C LYS A 23 -14.22 36.81 -8.75
N SER A 24 -13.84 36.70 -7.47
CA SER A 24 -13.63 35.42 -6.75
C SER A 24 -12.58 34.48 -7.34
N GLN A 25 -11.98 34.79 -8.49
CA GLN A 25 -11.07 33.89 -9.22
C GLN A 25 -9.77 33.60 -8.45
N GLY A 26 -9.18 34.61 -7.80
CA GLY A 26 -7.95 34.42 -7.03
C GLY A 26 -8.18 33.59 -5.77
N ASP A 27 -9.28 33.87 -5.07
CA ASP A 27 -9.66 33.18 -3.85
C ASP A 27 -10.09 31.73 -4.13
N ASP A 28 -10.85 31.51 -5.21
CA ASP A 28 -11.24 30.17 -5.69
C ASP A 28 -10.01 29.33 -6.05
N HIS A 29 -9.04 29.90 -6.77
CA HIS A 29 -7.81 29.19 -7.11
C HIS A 29 -7.01 28.80 -5.85
N LEU A 30 -6.90 29.71 -4.89
CA LEU A 30 -6.16 29.42 -3.65
C LEU A 30 -6.87 28.34 -2.81
N ARG A 31 -8.21 28.38 -2.72
CA ARG A 31 -9.00 27.32 -2.08
C ARG A 31 -8.82 25.97 -2.79
N ALA A 32 -8.88 25.96 -4.13
CA ALA A 32 -8.68 24.74 -4.92
C ALA A 32 -7.29 24.13 -4.70
N ILE A 33 -6.24 24.97 -4.68
CA ILE A 33 -4.86 24.54 -4.39
C ILE A 33 -4.75 23.96 -2.97
N LYS A 34 -5.34 24.62 -1.95
CA LYS A 34 -5.35 24.10 -0.57
C LYS A 34 -6.08 22.77 -0.46
N VAL A 35 -7.21 22.60 -1.15
CA VAL A 35 -7.93 21.33 -1.22
C VAL A 35 -7.03 20.25 -1.83
N ALA A 36 -6.37 20.54 -2.95
CA ALA A 36 -5.47 19.59 -3.62
C ALA A 36 -4.29 19.19 -2.71
N ILE A 37 -3.59 20.16 -2.12
CA ILE A 37 -2.46 19.90 -1.21
C ILE A 37 -2.90 19.06 -0.01
N LYS A 38 -4.06 19.34 0.57
CA LYS A 38 -4.57 18.60 1.72
C LYS A 38 -5.01 17.19 1.34
N ALA A 39 -5.49 16.98 0.12
CA ALA A 39 -5.84 15.67 -0.42
C ALA A 39 -4.61 14.81 -0.77
N MET A 40 -3.45 15.43 -1.01
CA MET A 40 -2.17 14.72 -1.23
C MET A 40 -1.50 14.28 0.08
N LEU A 41 -2.07 14.58 1.25
CA LEU A 41 -1.51 14.15 2.52
C LEU A 41 -1.83 12.66 2.73
N THR A 42 -0.78 11.84 2.89
CA THR A 42 -0.89 10.42 3.22
C THR A 42 -1.81 10.21 4.44
N ALA A 43 -2.99 9.61 4.19
CA ALA A 43 -3.92 9.24 5.24
C ALA A 43 -3.71 7.76 5.62
N SER A 44 -3.80 7.45 6.91
CA SER A 44 -4.01 6.08 7.37
C SER A 44 -5.51 5.81 7.43
N LEU A 45 -5.98 4.80 6.70
CA LEU A 45 -7.37 4.39 6.61
C LEU A 45 -7.54 3.02 7.25
N THR A 46 -8.51 2.86 8.14
CA THR A 46 -8.84 1.53 8.69
C THR A 46 -10.08 0.97 8.02
N LYS A 47 -10.02 -0.29 7.58
CA LYS A 47 -11.11 -1.01 6.91
C LYS A 47 -11.34 -2.37 7.58
N THR A 48 -12.60 -2.71 7.82
CA THR A 48 -13.04 -3.96 8.47
C THR A 48 -13.98 -4.80 7.60
N ALA A 49 -14.17 -4.39 6.34
CA ALA A 49 -15.07 -5.01 5.37
C ALA A 49 -14.62 -4.63 3.94
N ASN A 50 -15.33 -5.15 2.94
CA ASN A 50 -15.05 -4.88 1.53
C ASN A 50 -14.88 -3.39 1.26
N TYR A 51 -13.83 -3.04 0.51
CA TYR A 51 -13.48 -1.67 0.21
C TYR A 51 -13.04 -1.54 -1.25
N THR A 52 -13.55 -0.52 -1.94
CA THR A 52 -13.02 -0.13 -3.25
C THR A 52 -12.16 1.11 -3.06
N THR A 53 -10.90 1.04 -3.46
CA THR A 53 -10.01 2.21 -3.34
C THR A 53 -10.51 3.35 -4.23
N VAL A 54 -10.21 4.58 -3.86
CA VAL A 54 -10.57 5.79 -4.59
C VAL A 54 -9.34 6.60 -4.96
N ILE A 55 -9.49 7.58 -5.86
CA ILE A 55 -8.37 8.43 -6.27
C ILE A 55 -7.70 9.14 -5.09
N GLY A 56 -8.49 9.50 -4.07
CA GLY A 56 -8.02 10.13 -2.84
C GLY A 56 -7.21 9.21 -1.91
N ASP A 57 -7.11 7.92 -2.21
CA ASP A 57 -6.25 7.00 -1.45
C ASP A 57 -4.78 7.05 -1.91
N GLN A 58 -4.42 8.00 -2.78
CA GLN A 58 -3.04 8.16 -3.25
C GLN A 58 -2.07 8.26 -2.08
N GLU A 59 -1.00 7.47 -2.13
CA GLU A 59 0.04 7.37 -1.10
C GLU A 59 -0.49 6.98 0.29
N SER A 60 -1.70 6.43 0.40
CA SER A 60 -2.32 6.10 1.68
C SER A 60 -1.90 4.72 2.22
N LEU A 61 -1.95 4.60 3.55
CA LEU A 61 -1.81 3.34 4.27
C LEU A 61 -3.19 2.80 4.63
N ILE A 62 -3.58 1.68 4.01
CA ILE A 62 -4.83 0.99 4.29
C ILE A 62 -4.54 -0.14 5.29
N LEU A 63 -5.01 0.06 6.52
CA LEU A 63 -4.98 -0.91 7.61
C LEU A 63 -6.26 -1.76 7.55
N CYS A 64 -6.08 -3.04 7.30
CA CYS A 64 -7.16 -4.01 7.13
C CYS A 64 -7.28 -4.90 8.37
N ASP A 65 -8.43 -4.85 9.04
CA ASP A 65 -8.79 -5.74 10.15
C ASP A 65 -9.84 -6.75 9.68
N ALA A 66 -9.39 -7.97 9.39
CA ALA A 66 -10.22 -9.08 8.95
C ALA A 66 -10.77 -9.93 10.12
N SER A 67 -10.72 -9.45 11.37
CA SER A 67 -11.19 -10.20 12.54
C SER A 67 -12.68 -10.59 12.46
N GLY A 68 -13.50 -9.78 11.78
CA GLY A 68 -14.92 -10.04 11.53
C GLY A 68 -15.21 -10.98 10.35
N GLY A 69 -14.21 -11.35 9.57
CA GLY A 69 -14.33 -12.16 8.36
C GLY A 69 -13.36 -11.68 7.27
N GLY A 70 -12.97 -12.60 6.38
CA GLY A 70 -12.14 -12.25 5.23
C GLY A 70 -12.88 -11.33 4.27
N PHE A 71 -12.17 -10.37 3.67
CA PHE A 71 -12.77 -9.38 2.78
C PHE A 71 -11.83 -8.97 1.65
N THR A 72 -12.42 -8.31 0.65
CA THR A 72 -11.71 -7.88 -0.56
C THR A 72 -11.50 -6.35 -0.58
N VAL A 73 -10.28 -5.94 -0.89
CA VAL A 73 -9.92 -4.58 -1.27
C VAL A 73 -9.82 -4.54 -2.80
N THR A 74 -10.87 -4.07 -3.46
CA THR A 74 -10.87 -3.90 -4.92
C THR A 74 -10.15 -2.60 -5.26
N LEU A 75 -9.14 -2.71 -6.11
CA LEU A 75 -8.38 -1.56 -6.58
C LEU A 75 -9.24 -0.72 -7.53
N LEU A 76 -8.97 0.58 -7.57
CA LEU A 76 -9.56 1.47 -8.55
C LEU A 76 -8.97 1.11 -9.92
N ALA A 77 -9.71 1.36 -11.00
CA ALA A 77 -9.18 1.17 -12.35
C ALA A 77 -7.85 1.90 -12.52
N ALA A 78 -6.81 1.19 -12.97
CA ALA A 78 -5.45 1.70 -13.11
C ALA A 78 -5.40 3.00 -13.94
N ALA A 79 -6.17 3.05 -15.04
CA ALA A 79 -6.29 4.23 -15.89
C ALA A 79 -6.86 5.47 -15.16
N THR A 80 -7.64 5.26 -14.09
CA THR A 80 -8.18 6.34 -13.25
C THR A 80 -7.25 6.68 -12.08
N MET A 81 -6.53 5.69 -11.53
CA MET A 81 -5.50 5.92 -10.50
C MET A 81 -4.35 6.79 -11.03
N LEU A 82 -4.06 6.70 -12.33
CA LEU A 82 -2.93 7.33 -13.01
C LEU A 82 -1.58 6.70 -12.64
N ASP A 83 -0.57 6.99 -13.47
CA ASP A 83 0.80 6.54 -13.29
C ASP A 83 1.40 7.11 -11.99
N GLY A 84 2.13 6.27 -11.25
CA GLY A 84 2.77 6.62 -9.98
C GLY A 84 1.85 6.58 -8.76
N HIS A 85 0.55 6.26 -8.91
CA HIS A 85 -0.34 6.10 -7.75
C HIS A 85 0.12 4.93 -6.89
N THR A 86 0.44 5.23 -5.63
CA THR A 86 1.02 4.27 -4.70
C THR A 86 0.04 3.95 -3.58
N LEU A 87 -0.12 2.68 -3.24
CA LEU A 87 -0.97 2.22 -2.14
C LEU A 87 -0.18 1.25 -1.26
N THR A 88 -0.27 1.40 0.06
CA THR A 88 0.22 0.38 0.99
C THR A 88 -0.94 -0.25 1.72
N ILE A 89 -1.09 -1.57 1.61
CA ILE A 89 -2.17 -2.33 2.25
C ILE A 89 -1.54 -3.28 3.26
N LYS A 90 -2.06 -3.28 4.49
CA LYS A 90 -1.53 -4.08 5.60
C LYS A 90 -2.64 -4.77 6.37
N LYS A 91 -2.52 -6.08 6.57
CA LYS A 91 -3.38 -6.82 7.49
C LYS A 91 -2.91 -6.59 8.93
N THR A 92 -3.81 -6.16 9.82
CA THR A 92 -3.45 -5.76 11.19
C THR A 92 -3.85 -6.78 12.25
N ASP A 93 -4.87 -7.59 11.98
CA ASP A 93 -5.40 -8.55 12.94
C ASP A 93 -4.69 -9.92 12.84
N SER A 94 -4.82 -10.73 13.89
CA SER A 94 -4.19 -12.05 14.02
C SER A 94 -5.06 -13.22 13.58
N SER A 95 -6.25 -12.98 13.05
CA SER A 95 -7.12 -14.05 12.56
C SER A 95 -6.55 -14.68 11.28
N SER A 96 -6.97 -15.90 10.98
CA SER A 96 -6.68 -16.60 9.72
C SER A 96 -7.50 -16.11 8.53
N ASN A 97 -8.35 -15.09 8.73
CA ASN A 97 -9.16 -14.53 7.66
C ASN A 97 -8.28 -13.71 6.71
N ALA A 98 -8.34 -13.99 5.42
CA ALA A 98 -7.51 -13.31 4.44
C ALA A 98 -8.06 -11.92 4.08
N VAL A 99 -7.15 -11.00 3.78
CA VAL A 99 -7.43 -9.76 3.04
C VAL A 99 -7.00 -10.01 1.61
N ILE A 100 -7.95 -9.99 0.68
CA ILE A 100 -7.71 -10.21 -0.74
C ILE A 100 -7.66 -8.84 -1.41
N ILE A 101 -6.56 -8.53 -2.08
CA ILE A 101 -6.43 -7.33 -2.91
C ILE A 101 -6.73 -7.77 -4.34
N ASP A 102 -7.69 -7.12 -4.97
CA ASP A 102 -8.23 -7.52 -6.26
C ASP A 102 -8.02 -6.40 -7.29
N GLY A 103 -7.43 -6.72 -8.43
CA GLY A 103 -7.32 -5.80 -9.56
C GLY A 103 -8.70 -5.43 -10.09
N ASN A 104 -8.84 -4.24 -10.68
CA ASN A 104 -10.11 -3.87 -11.27
C ASN A 104 -10.35 -4.67 -12.57
N ALA A 105 -11.40 -5.48 -12.60
CA ALA A 105 -11.78 -6.31 -13.74
C ALA A 105 -10.68 -7.29 -14.18
N ALA A 106 -9.94 -6.98 -15.25
CA ALA A 106 -8.89 -7.83 -15.82
C ALA A 106 -7.48 -7.23 -15.63
N GLU A 107 -7.37 -6.12 -14.92
CA GLU A 107 -6.10 -5.52 -14.53
C GLU A 107 -5.36 -6.48 -13.58
N THR A 108 -4.03 -6.45 -13.64
CA THR A 108 -3.18 -7.37 -12.89
C THR A 108 -2.28 -6.67 -11.87
N ILE A 109 -1.86 -7.43 -10.88
CA ILE A 109 -0.86 -7.14 -9.87
C ILE A 109 0.30 -8.10 -10.15
N ASP A 110 1.37 -7.63 -10.79
CA ASP A 110 2.49 -8.48 -11.27
C ASP A 110 2.04 -9.75 -12.04
N GLY A 111 1.05 -9.60 -12.93
CA GLY A 111 0.54 -10.68 -13.78
C GLY A 111 -0.56 -11.55 -13.16
N GLU A 112 -0.87 -11.39 -11.87
CA GLU A 112 -1.98 -12.05 -11.19
C GLU A 112 -3.17 -11.10 -11.02
N THR A 113 -4.42 -11.58 -11.04
CA THR A 113 -5.58 -10.70 -10.82
C THR A 113 -5.77 -10.33 -9.34
N THR A 114 -5.18 -11.09 -8.42
CA THR A 114 -5.33 -10.89 -6.98
C THR A 114 -4.02 -11.08 -6.22
N PHE A 115 -3.86 -10.36 -5.11
CA PHE A 115 -2.79 -10.53 -4.13
C PHE A 115 -3.38 -10.76 -2.74
N THR A 116 -2.95 -11.78 -2.00
CA THR A 116 -3.56 -12.13 -0.70
C THR A 116 -2.61 -11.86 0.47
N LEU A 117 -3.12 -11.18 1.50
CA LEU A 117 -2.46 -11.02 2.81
C LEU A 117 -3.14 -11.99 3.79
N SER A 118 -2.39 -12.96 4.32
CA SER A 118 -2.97 -14.05 5.13
C SER A 118 -2.57 -13.99 6.60
N SER A 119 -1.37 -13.50 6.88
CA SER A 119 -0.83 -13.43 8.24
C SER A 119 -0.90 -12.02 8.81
N GLN A 120 -0.90 -11.93 10.14
CA GLN A 120 -0.80 -10.64 10.82
C GLN A 120 0.46 -9.90 10.35
N TYR A 121 0.28 -8.62 10.03
CA TYR A 121 1.32 -7.72 9.56
C TYR A 121 1.89 -8.00 8.16
N ASP A 122 1.31 -8.94 7.43
CA ASP A 122 1.50 -8.99 5.99
C ASP A 122 1.12 -7.64 5.40
N CYS A 123 2.02 -7.11 4.59
CA CYS A 123 1.78 -5.89 3.85
C CYS A 123 2.37 -5.96 2.45
N VAL A 124 1.78 -5.16 1.58
CA VAL A 124 2.24 -4.96 0.21
C VAL A 124 2.12 -3.48 -0.13
N THR A 125 3.14 -2.96 -0.81
CA THR A 125 3.10 -1.64 -1.45
C THR A 125 3.02 -1.86 -2.95
N LEU A 126 2.00 -1.26 -3.55
CA LEU A 126 1.68 -1.33 -4.97
C LEU A 126 1.91 0.03 -5.63
N VAL A 127 2.43 0.04 -6.85
CA VAL A 127 2.54 1.23 -7.70
C VAL A 127 1.81 0.98 -9.02
N CYS A 128 0.94 1.91 -9.41
CA CYS A 128 0.21 1.88 -10.67
C CYS A 128 1.05 2.45 -11.82
N ASP A 129 0.99 1.83 -13.00
CA ASP A 129 1.59 2.33 -14.26
C ASP A 129 0.55 2.87 -15.26
N ALA A 130 -0.65 3.20 -14.75
CA ALA A 130 -1.87 3.53 -15.50
C ALA A 130 -2.52 2.39 -16.29
N SER A 131 -1.97 1.16 -16.27
CA SER A 131 -2.57 -0.03 -16.90
C SER A 131 -2.70 -1.23 -15.95
N ASN A 132 -1.72 -1.42 -15.09
CA ASN A 132 -1.61 -2.49 -14.09
C ASN A 132 -0.95 -1.96 -12.82
N LEU A 133 -0.88 -2.81 -11.81
CA LEU A 133 -0.17 -2.55 -10.56
C LEU A 133 1.05 -3.45 -10.43
N HIS A 134 2.08 -2.90 -9.80
CA HIS A 134 3.36 -3.56 -9.58
C HIS A 134 3.65 -3.67 -8.09
N VAL A 135 4.09 -4.83 -7.62
CA VAL A 135 4.52 -4.97 -6.23
C VAL A 135 5.93 -4.42 -6.08
N VAL A 136 6.08 -3.30 -5.38
CA VAL A 136 7.39 -2.66 -5.16
C VAL A 136 7.99 -2.98 -3.79
N SER A 137 7.17 -3.43 -2.85
CA SER A 137 7.61 -3.90 -1.53
C SER A 137 6.60 -4.86 -0.95
N LYS A 138 7.08 -5.93 -0.31
CA LYS A 138 6.27 -6.84 0.49
C LYS A 138 7.10 -7.43 1.62
N VAL A 139 6.44 -7.85 2.70
CA VAL A 139 7.09 -8.67 3.72
C VAL A 139 7.17 -10.11 3.22
N ALA A 140 8.32 -10.76 3.39
CA ALA A 140 8.40 -12.21 3.26
C ALA A 140 7.65 -12.82 4.46
N SER A 141 6.42 -13.27 4.25
CA SER A 141 5.61 -13.89 5.30
C SER A 141 5.92 -15.38 5.40
N GLY A 142 6.17 -15.86 6.62
CA GLY A 142 6.41 -17.28 6.92
C GLY A 142 7.88 -17.72 6.85
N VAL A 143 8.07 -19.04 6.83
CA VAL A 143 9.39 -19.68 6.69
C VAL A 143 9.81 -19.63 5.23
N LEU A 144 10.84 -18.85 4.92
CA LEU A 144 11.46 -18.85 3.60
C LEU A 144 12.25 -20.15 3.42
N VAL A 145 11.68 -21.12 2.70
CA VAL A 145 12.36 -22.37 2.35
C VAL A 145 13.32 -22.12 1.20
N LEU A 146 14.59 -21.95 1.52
CA LEU A 146 15.67 -21.85 0.54
C LEU A 146 16.37 -23.22 0.43
N PRO A 147 16.56 -23.77 -0.78
CA PRO A 147 17.38 -24.96 -0.94
C PRO A 147 18.82 -24.68 -0.45
N ASP A 148 19.40 -25.65 0.23
CA ASP A 148 20.82 -25.64 0.61
C ASP A 148 21.68 -26.02 -0.61
N GLY A 149 22.76 -25.27 -0.86
CA GLY A 149 23.84 -25.68 -1.77
C GLY A 149 23.55 -25.64 -3.29
N ALA A 150 22.46 -25.03 -3.76
CA ALA A 150 22.17 -24.91 -5.19
C ALA A 150 22.67 -23.58 -5.76
N VAL A 151 23.36 -23.60 -6.91
CA VAL A 151 23.84 -22.38 -7.63
C VAL A 151 22.72 -21.57 -8.31
N GLY A 152 21.45 -21.89 -8.03
CA GLY A 152 20.28 -21.21 -8.55
C GLY A 152 19.61 -20.38 -7.47
N ALA A 153 19.44 -19.08 -7.71
CA ALA A 153 18.82 -18.18 -6.76
C ALA A 153 17.28 -18.38 -6.69
N PRO A 154 16.67 -18.23 -5.49
CA PRO A 154 17.31 -17.93 -4.21
C PRO A 154 17.73 -19.21 -3.46
N ALA A 155 18.96 -19.25 -2.95
CA ALA A 155 19.51 -20.33 -2.13
C ALA A 155 20.41 -19.75 -1.02
N LEU A 156 20.56 -20.47 0.10
CA LEU A 156 21.63 -20.17 1.07
C LEU A 156 22.91 -20.81 0.54
N THR A 157 23.85 -20.02 0.04
CA THR A 157 25.15 -20.55 -0.42
C THR A 157 26.11 -20.69 0.75
N ASN A 158 26.51 -21.92 1.02
CA ASN A 158 27.61 -22.30 1.91
C ASN A 158 28.86 -22.75 1.12
N THR A 159 28.89 -22.49 -0.20
CA THR A 159 30.03 -22.87 -1.04
C THR A 159 31.30 -22.19 -0.53
N GLY A 160 32.21 -22.98 0.05
CA GLY A 160 33.47 -22.49 0.63
C GLY A 160 33.45 -22.23 2.14
N ASP A 161 32.32 -22.44 2.82
CA ASP A 161 32.26 -22.42 4.28
C ASP A 161 32.65 -23.80 4.83
N LEU A 162 33.86 -23.87 5.39
CA LEU A 162 34.41 -25.11 5.91
C LEU A 162 34.16 -25.27 7.41
N ASP A 163 33.88 -24.17 8.14
CA ASP A 163 34.10 -24.14 9.59
C ASP A 163 33.07 -23.31 10.40
N THR A 164 32.14 -22.56 9.77
CA THR A 164 31.29 -21.56 10.48
C THR A 164 29.81 -21.59 10.11
N GLY A 165 29.39 -22.53 9.26
CA GLY A 165 28.07 -22.56 8.62
C GLY A 165 26.97 -23.31 9.37
N VAL A 166 25.81 -23.44 8.71
CA VAL A 166 24.67 -24.23 9.19
C VAL A 166 25.04 -25.72 9.16
N TYR A 167 25.35 -26.30 10.32
CA TYR A 167 25.66 -27.72 10.47
C TYR A 167 24.39 -28.57 10.38
N PHE A 168 24.22 -29.35 9.32
CA PHE A 168 23.21 -30.40 9.25
C PHE A 168 23.85 -31.72 9.71
N PRO A 169 23.47 -32.26 10.89
CA PRO A 169 23.96 -33.58 11.28
C PRO A 169 23.56 -34.59 10.21
N ALA A 170 24.51 -35.40 9.76
CA ALA A 170 24.20 -36.53 8.89
C ALA A 170 23.09 -37.34 9.56
N ALA A 171 22.09 -37.76 8.78
CA ALA A 171 20.96 -38.54 9.26
C ALA A 171 21.44 -39.60 10.26
N ASP A 172 20.80 -39.67 11.43
CA ASP A 172 21.06 -40.70 12.42
C ASP A 172 21.11 -42.05 11.70
N GLN A 173 22.30 -42.65 11.63
CA GLN A 173 22.52 -43.97 11.03
C GLN A 173 21.89 -45.06 11.90
#